data_AF-A0A2W4RRY8-F1
#
_entry.id   AF-A0A2W4RRY8-F1
#
_cell.length_a   1.000
_cell.length_b   1.000
_cell.length_c   1.000
_cell.angle_alpha   90.00
_cell.angle_beta   90.00
_cell.angle_gamma   90.00
#
_symmetry.space_group_name_H-M   'P 1'
#
loop_
_entity.id
_entity.type
_entity.pdbx_description
1 polymer ?
#
loop_
_entity_poly.entity_id
_entity_poly.type
_entity_poly.pdbx_seq_one_letter_code
_entity_poly.pdbx_strand_id
1 'polypeptide(L)'
;MENISPDVLIILDSLKKAVAETLDRKQRLGQYAVVWRDGRPVLIGEELPQSPMTEDLRFVSALMCYKNNRLSLGKAAELAGYAKLDFIKRMKLENEPLFDYTEAEIAEIFADADKLP
;
A
#
# COMPACT_ATOMS: atom_id res chain seq x y z
N MET A 1 29.88 3.96 43.61
CA MET A 1 28.68 3.76 42.78
C MET A 1 27.56 4.50 43.47
N GLU A 2 27.08 5.61 42.90
CA GLU A 2 25.89 6.31 43.44
C GLU A 2 24.71 5.36 43.40
N ASN A 3 24.15 5.07 44.58
CA ASN A 3 22.97 4.24 44.71
C ASN A 3 21.77 5.09 44.27
N ILE A 4 21.26 4.83 43.06
CA ILE A 4 20.14 5.60 42.49
C ILE A 4 18.94 5.45 43.44
N SER A 5 18.41 6.58 43.92
CA SER A 5 17.30 6.59 44.87
C SER A 5 16.11 5.78 44.33
N PRO A 6 15.44 4.96 45.17
CA PRO A 6 14.24 4.22 44.78
C PRO A 6 13.18 5.09 44.08
N ASP A 7 13.02 6.33 44.52
CA ASP A 7 12.07 7.28 43.93
C ASP A 7 12.41 7.62 42.47
N VAL A 8 13.70 7.75 42.15
CA VAL A 8 14.16 8.03 40.78
C VAL A 8 13.84 6.84 39.86
N LEU A 9 13.97 5.61 40.36
CA LEU A 9 13.61 4.41 39.61
C LEU A 9 12.10 4.34 39.36
N ILE A 10 11.28 4.67 40.37
CA ILE A 10 9.82 4.71 40.26
C ILE A 10 9.37 5.77 39.24
N ILE A 11 9.98 6.96 39.27
CA ILE A 11 9.70 8.04 38.32
C ILE A 11 10.07 7.61 36.89
N LEU A 12 11.26 7.02 36.71
CA LEU A 12 11.71 6.56 35.40
C LEU A 12 10.80 5.47 34.84
N ASP A 13 10.37 4.51 35.66
CA ASP A 13 9.47 3.44 35.24
C ASP A 13 8.10 3.98 34.85
N SER A 14 7.55 4.89 35.65
CA SER A 14 6.26 5.55 35.37
C SER A 14 6.29 6.30 34.04
N LEU A 15 7.38 7.03 33.76
CA LEU A 15 7.57 7.74 32.50
C LEU A 15 7.69 6.78 31.31
N LYS A 16 8.50 5.72 31.44
CA LYS A 16 8.65 4.70 30.38
C LYS A 16 7.31 4.05 30.04
N LYS A 17 6.51 3.71 31.06
CA LYS A 17 5.19 3.12 30.89
C LYS A 17 4.22 4.07 30.19
N ALA A 18 4.13 5.31 30.64
CA ALA A 18 3.25 6.31 30.02
C ALA A 18 3.59 6.56 28.55
N VAL A 19 4.89 6.62 28.21
CA VAL A 19 5.36 6.76 26.82
C VAL A 19 5.00 5.52 26.00
N ALA A 20 5.22 4.31 26.53
CA ALA A 20 4.90 3.06 25.83
C ALA A 20 3.39 2.94 25.54
N GLU A 21 2.53 3.21 26.53
CA GLU A 21 1.07 3.19 26.36
C GLU A 21 0.59 4.24 25.34
N THR A 22 1.21 5.43 25.34
CA THR A 22 0.88 6.48 24.36
C THR A 22 1.27 6.08 22.94
N LEU A 23 2.44 5.46 22.77
CA LEU A 23 2.92 4.99 21.47
C LEU A 23 2.05 3.84 20.93
N ASP A 24 1.71 2.85 21.77
CA ASP A 24 0.79 1.76 21.40
C ASP A 24 -0.58 2.32 20.97
N ARG A 25 -1.15 3.26 21.73
CA ARG A 25 -2.40 3.92 21.35
C ARG A 25 -2.30 4.63 20.01
N LYS A 26 -1.20 5.33 19.74
CA LYS A 26 -0.97 6.01 18.45
C LYS A 26 -0.87 5.02 17.30
N GLN A 27 -0.14 3.92 17.47
CA GLN A 27 -0.03 2.85 16.49
C GLN A 27 -1.40 2.25 16.16
N ARG A 28 -2.22 1.93 17.17
CA ARG A 28 -3.58 1.40 16.98
C ARG A 28 -4.53 2.35 16.24
N LEU A 29 -4.28 3.65 16.33
CA LEU A 29 -5.01 4.68 15.59
C LEU A 29 -4.46 4.90 14.17
N GLY A 30 -3.45 4.13 13.73
CA GLY A 30 -2.79 4.30 12.44
C GLY A 30 -1.91 5.56 12.36
N GLN A 31 -1.56 6.16 13.51
CA GLN A 31 -0.66 7.31 13.57
C GLN A 31 0.79 6.82 13.71
N TYR A 32 1.68 7.33 12.85
CA TYR A 32 3.11 7.04 12.93
C TYR A 32 3.80 7.90 13.99
N ALA A 33 4.73 7.30 14.74
CA ALA A 33 5.61 8.03 15.65
C ALA A 33 7.01 8.18 15.03
N VAL A 34 7.50 9.41 14.94
CA VAL A 34 8.91 9.67 14.60
C VAL A 34 9.68 9.72 15.90
N VAL A 35 10.58 8.78 16.12
CA VAL A 35 11.49 8.78 17.27
C VAL A 35 12.91 9.07 16.82
N TRP A 36 13.67 9.76 17.67
CA TRP A 36 15.08 10.00 17.43
C TRP A 36 15.91 8.85 18.01
N ARG A 37 16.63 8.13 17.16
CA ARG A 37 17.56 7.07 17.54
C ARG A 37 18.90 7.33 16.86
N ASP A 38 19.99 7.29 17.63
CA ASP A 38 21.36 7.52 17.13
C ASP A 38 21.53 8.84 16.34
N GLY A 39 20.85 9.89 16.79
CA GLY A 39 20.89 11.21 16.17
C GLY A 39 20.13 11.32 14.84
N ARG A 40 19.30 10.34 14.49
CA ARG A 40 18.48 10.35 13.27
C ARG A 40 16.99 10.10 13.58
N PRO A 41 16.07 10.74 12.85
CA PRO A 41 14.65 10.40 12.95
C PRO A 41 14.41 9.03 12.31
N VAL A 42 13.78 8.12 13.07
CA VAL A 42 13.35 6.79 12.65
C VAL A 42 11.84 6.73 12.77
N LEU A 43 11.18 6.32 11.69
CA LEU A 43 9.75 6.07 11.69
C LEU A 43 9.49 4.74 12.40
N ILE A 44 8.74 4.76 13.50
CA ILE A 44 8.27 3.55 14.17
C ILE A 44 6.76 3.44 13.95
N GLY A 45 6.40 2.34 13.30
CA GLY A 45 5.05 1.92 12.96
C GLY A 45 5.20 0.71 12.06
N GLU A 46 4.40 -0.33 12.31
CA GLU A 46 4.31 -1.46 11.38
C GLU A 46 3.85 -0.91 10.02
N GLU A 47 4.42 -1.38 8.91
CA GLU A 47 3.72 -1.18 7.64
C GLU A 47 2.28 -1.66 7.86
N LEU A 48 1.30 -0.85 7.45
CA LEU A 48 -0.12 -1.21 7.57
C LEU A 48 -0.25 -2.69 7.26
N PRO A 49 -0.84 -3.51 8.18
CA PRO A 49 -0.95 -4.94 7.94
C PRO A 49 -1.50 -5.11 6.53
N GLN A 50 -0.86 -5.95 5.73
CA GLN A 50 -1.30 -6.31 4.38
C GLN A 50 -2.61 -7.08 4.55
N SER A 51 -3.64 -6.37 4.98
CA SER A 51 -4.99 -6.88 5.14
C SER A 51 -5.59 -6.94 3.74
N PRO A 52 -6.53 -7.85 3.50
CA PRO A 52 -7.27 -7.90 2.24
C PRO A 52 -7.80 -6.52 1.84
N MET A 53 -8.23 -5.71 2.82
CA MET A 53 -8.70 -4.34 2.59
C MET A 53 -7.63 -3.39 2.05
N THR A 54 -6.37 -3.53 2.48
CA THR A 54 -5.27 -2.71 1.94
C THR A 54 -4.84 -3.14 0.54
N GLU A 55 -4.95 -4.43 0.22
CA GLU A 55 -4.68 -4.96 -1.12
C GLU A 55 -5.77 -4.49 -2.10
N ASP A 56 -7.03 -4.62 -1.71
CA ASP A 56 -8.18 -4.14 -2.50
C ASP A 56 -8.11 -2.62 -2.70
N LEU A 57 -7.74 -1.84 -1.68
CA LEU A 57 -7.59 -0.39 -1.79
C LEU A 57 -6.49 0.01 -2.78
N ARG A 58 -5.34 -0.69 -2.76
CA ARG A 58 -4.25 -0.45 -3.73
C ARG A 58 -4.68 -0.82 -5.15
N PHE A 59 -5.38 -1.95 -5.31
CA PHE A 59 -5.90 -2.37 -6.61
C PHE A 59 -6.87 -1.33 -7.18
N VAL A 60 -7.87 -0.90 -6.41
CA VAL A 60 -8.87 0.10 -6.87
C VAL A 60 -8.19 1.44 -7.19
N SER A 61 -7.24 1.88 -6.36
CA SER A 61 -6.50 3.13 -6.60
C SER A 61 -5.67 3.07 -7.88
N ALA A 62 -4.98 1.94 -8.12
CA ALA A 62 -4.22 1.70 -9.33
C ALA A 62 -5.11 1.66 -10.58
N LEU A 63 -6.25 0.97 -10.49
CA LEU A 63 -7.26 0.90 -11.55
C LEU A 63 -7.79 2.29 -11.90
N MET A 64 -8.13 3.12 -10.91
CA MET A 64 -8.58 4.49 -11.14
C MET A 64 -7.51 5.37 -11.80
N CYS A 65 -6.24 5.18 -11.44
CA CYS A 65 -5.14 5.90 -12.08
C CYS A 65 -4.91 5.46 -13.53
N TYR A 66 -5.09 4.17 -13.82
CA TYR A 66 -5.08 3.64 -15.18
C TYR A 66 -6.23 4.23 -16.02
N LYS A 67 -7.47 4.14 -15.53
CA LYS A 67 -8.68 4.63 -16.25
C LYS A 67 -8.62 6.13 -16.56
N ASN A 68 -8.03 6.92 -15.67
CA ASN A 68 -7.86 8.36 -15.89
C ASN A 68 -6.58 8.70 -16.68
N ASN A 69 -5.95 7.72 -17.34
CA ASN A 69 -4.71 7.86 -18.12
C ASN A 69 -3.53 8.50 -17.35
N ARG A 70 -3.53 8.40 -16.01
CA ARG A 70 -2.45 8.92 -15.15
C ARG A 70 -1.30 7.94 -15.04
N LEU A 71 -1.59 6.64 -15.13
CA LEU A 71 -0.60 5.57 -15.09
C LEU A 71 -0.80 4.63 -16.27
N SER A 72 0.29 4.11 -16.83
CA SER A 72 0.22 2.99 -17.77
C SER A 72 -0.21 1.72 -17.04
N LEU A 73 -0.75 0.74 -17.78
CA LEU A 73 -1.16 -0.57 -17.24
C LEU A 73 -0.04 -1.22 -16.39
N GLY A 74 1.21 -1.14 -16.86
CA GLY A 74 2.36 -1.68 -16.13
C GLY A 74 2.62 -0.96 -14.81
N LYS A 75 2.51 0.38 -14.79
CA LYS A 75 2.77 1.18 -13.59
C LYS A 75 1.62 1.08 -12.59
N ALA A 76 0.39 0.90 -13.06
CA ALA A 76 -0.76 0.58 -12.22
C ALA A 76 -0.59 -0.80 -11.55
N ALA A 77 -0.18 -1.82 -12.31
CA ALA A 77 0.09 -3.15 -11.76
C ALA A 77 1.18 -3.12 -10.67
N GLU A 78 2.28 -2.39 -10.92
CA GLU A 78 3.36 -2.20 -9.94
C GLU A 78 2.87 -1.51 -8.66
N LEU A 79 2.04 -0.46 -8.79
CA LEU A 79 1.44 0.23 -7.65
C LEU A 79 0.53 -0.68 -6.82
N ALA A 80 -0.21 -1.58 -7.47
CA ALA A 80 -1.08 -2.54 -6.82
C ALA A 80 -0.33 -3.75 -6.24
N GLY A 81 0.96 -3.92 -6.53
CA GLY A 81 1.75 -5.06 -6.09
C GLY A 81 1.55 -6.34 -6.90
N TYR A 82 1.03 -6.24 -8.13
CA TYR A 82 0.75 -7.37 -9.00
C TYR A 82 1.75 -7.46 -10.15
N ALA A 83 2.05 -8.69 -10.59
CA ALA A 83 2.59 -8.89 -11.93
C ALA A 83 1.56 -8.41 -12.97
N LYS A 84 2.03 -7.87 -14.10
CA LYS A 84 1.15 -7.28 -15.12
C LYS A 84 0.02 -8.23 -15.55
N LEU A 85 0.33 -9.51 -15.79
CA LEU A 85 -0.68 -10.50 -16.20
C LEU A 85 -1.71 -10.78 -15.10
N ASP A 86 -1.30 -10.79 -13.84
CA ASP A 86 -2.21 -11.07 -12.73
C ASP A 86 -3.10 -9.86 -12.41
N PHE A 87 -2.58 -8.64 -12.61
CA PHE A 87 -3.37 -7.41 -12.58
C PHE A 87 -4.47 -7.44 -13.66
N ILE A 88 -4.14 -7.84 -14.88
CA ILE A 88 -5.11 -7.99 -15.99
C ILE A 88 -6.18 -9.04 -15.64
N LYS A 89 -5.79 -10.20 -15.08
CA LYS A 89 -6.75 -11.23 -14.65
C LYS A 89 -7.68 -10.70 -13.56
N ARG A 90 -7.16 -9.94 -12.59
CA ARG A 90 -7.94 -9.34 -11.51
C ARG A 90 -8.94 -8.30 -12.06
N MET A 91 -8.53 -7.46 -13.01
CA MET A 91 -9.45 -6.53 -13.70
C MET A 91 -10.61 -7.26 -14.40
N LYS A 92 -10.31 -8.40 -15.04
CA LYS A 92 -11.34 -9.21 -15.72
C LYS A 92 -12.35 -9.81 -14.74
N LEU A 93 -11.90 -10.24 -13.55
CA LEU A 93 -12.76 -10.76 -12.48
C LEU A 93 -13.75 -9.71 -11.96
N GLU A 94 -13.33 -8.45 -11.90
CA GLU A 94 -14.16 -7.32 -11.47
C GLU A 94 -14.99 -6.71 -12.62
N ASN A 95 -15.05 -7.39 -13.78
CA ASN A 95 -15.87 -7.07 -14.95
C ASN A 95 -15.54 -5.72 -15.63
N GLU A 96 -14.27 -5.31 -15.60
CA GLU A 96 -13.80 -4.08 -16.26
C GLU A 96 -13.26 -4.36 -17.68
N PRO A 97 -13.78 -3.68 -18.72
CA PRO A 97 -13.24 -3.80 -20.07
C PRO A 97 -11.80 -3.27 -20.11
N LEU A 98 -10.86 -4.14 -20.51
CA LEU A 98 -9.43 -3.82 -20.59
C LEU A 98 -9.09 -2.91 -21.78
N PHE A 99 -9.97 -2.86 -22.78
CA PHE A 99 -9.78 -2.09 -23.99
C PHE A 99 -11.12 -1.48 -24.43
N ASP A 100 -11.13 -0.18 -24.71
CA ASP A 100 -12.24 0.53 -25.33
C ASP A 100 -12.21 0.35 -26.86
N TYR A 101 -12.15 -0.89 -27.34
CA TYR A 101 -12.28 -1.12 -28.77
C TYR A 101 -13.74 -1.02 -29.16
N THR A 102 -14.01 -0.19 -30.16
CA THR A 102 -15.28 -0.21 -30.87
C THR A 102 -15.43 -1.54 -31.61
N GLU A 103 -16.67 -1.96 -31.87
CA GLU A 103 -16.92 -3.19 -32.66
C GLU A 103 -16.21 -3.17 -34.02
N ALA A 104 -16.04 -1.98 -34.61
CA ALA A 104 -15.31 -1.78 -35.85
C ALA A 104 -13.81 -2.05 -35.71
N GLU A 105 -13.15 -1.51 -34.66
CA GLU A 105 -11.72 -1.76 -34.39
C GLU A 105 -11.47 -3.23 -34.06
N ILE A 106 -12.38 -3.88 -33.34
CA ILE A 106 -12.30 -5.32 -33.07
C ILE A 106 -12.38 -6.10 -34.39
N ALA A 107 -13.34 -5.77 -35.25
CA ALA A 107 -13.51 -6.44 -36.54
C ALA A 107 -12.29 -6.25 -37.46
N GLU A 108 -11.67 -5.07 -37.46
CA GLU A 108 -10.47 -4.78 -38.23
C GLU A 108 -9.27 -5.59 -37.75
N ILE A 109 -9.06 -5.71 -36.43
CA ILE A 109 -8.01 -6.55 -35.84
C ILE A 109 -8.18 -8.02 -36.26
N PHE A 110 -9.41 -8.55 -36.23
CA PHE A 110 -9.67 -9.93 -36.65
C PHE A 110 -9.47 -10.12 -38.16
N ALA A 111 -9.93 -9.17 -38.99
CA ALA A 111 -9.75 -9.24 -40.43
C ALA A 111 -8.27 -9.18 -40.86
N ASP A 112 -7.43 -8.47 -40.10
CA ASP A 112 -5.99 -8.43 -40.35
C ASP A 112 -5.28 -9.69 -39.85
N ALA A 113 -5.77 -10.31 -38.76
CA ALA A 113 -5.25 -11.60 -38.30
C ALA A 113 -5.48 -12.72 -39.34
N ASP A 114 -6.62 -12.74 -40.03
CA ASP A 114 -6.93 -13.72 -41.09
C ASP A 114 -6.05 -13.57 -42.34
N LYS A 115 -5.38 -12.43 -42.51
CA LYS A 115 -4.44 -12.17 -43.62
C LYS A 115 -3.00 -12.58 -43.29
N LEU A 116 -2.72 -12.97 -42.05
CA LEU A 116 -1.40 -13.46 -41.67
C LEU A 116 -1.21 -14.91 -42.21
N PRO A 117 -0.01 -15.22 -42.74
CA PRO A 117 0.29 -16.52 -43.32
C PRO A 117 0.39 -17.66 -42.29
#